data_AF-A0A961AQ32-F1
#
_entry.id   AF-A0A961AQ32-F1
#
_cell.length_a   1.000
_cell.length_b   1.000
_cell.length_c   1.000
_cell.angle_alpha   90.00
_cell.angle_beta   90.00
_cell.angle_gamma   90.00
#
_symmetry.space_group_name_H-M   'P 1'
#
loop_
_entity.id
_entity.type
_entity.pdbx_description
1 polymer ?
#
loop_
_entity_poly.entity_id
_entity_poly.type
_entity_poly.pdbx_seq_one_letter_code
_entity_poly.pdbx_strand_id
1 'polypeptide(L)'
;MNRISLVLPAIVLASFVTPLHHAEAQQALPLTVQRFEGEGGDKATNLLGQLLERISPFALKPASGAPVVTGTIGEGYLEGRLASGDGHELFARKYARGSLPADLRQLADDIILTLTKRPGIATSQIAFSFSQSGKPYQIYACDFDGGNLRQLTESAGSHVAPALSPDGSQLANVLLQAGDRGIVQLVDLRKGTPSALRMNAAARIETAFSPDGKHLALAMSEDGGANSELFLVKLPRGKPTALTSTPVPESSPSWAPDGKRLVFSAPPAPGRSDLFILDVRGKSSTPLPTGKAVSIDPAWSPDGSQIAFVSVSGSTRTICLRNLQSGQTRNLTSGSQPVWGADSRHLLFVSANGGLSLIRTDNGKTSPVITGGGRVVDPTWTR
;
A
#
# COMPACT_ATOMS: atom_id res chain seq x y z
N MET A 1 64.13 -28.78 31.81
CA MET A 1 63.11 -29.68 31.23
C MET A 1 62.27 -28.86 30.27
N ASN A 2 62.31 -29.22 28.98
CA ASN A 2 61.63 -28.56 27.86
C ASN A 2 60.13 -28.37 28.10
N ARG A 3 59.60 -27.16 27.85
CA ARG A 3 58.29 -26.99 27.21
C ARG A 3 58.31 -25.80 26.26
N ILE A 4 57.91 -26.11 25.03
CA ILE A 4 57.81 -25.29 23.84
C ILE A 4 56.67 -24.28 24.03
N SER A 5 56.96 -22.98 23.92
CA SER A 5 55.95 -21.93 23.84
C SER A 5 55.51 -21.76 22.38
N LEU A 6 54.31 -22.21 22.05
CA LEU A 6 53.64 -21.92 20.78
C LEU A 6 53.18 -20.46 20.77
N VAL A 7 53.70 -19.69 19.82
CA VAL A 7 53.20 -18.36 19.46
C VAL A 7 52.06 -18.56 18.46
N LEU A 8 50.83 -18.24 18.87
CA LEU A 8 49.69 -18.04 17.97
C LEU A 8 49.60 -16.54 17.66
N PRO A 9 49.56 -16.11 16.38
CA PRO A 9 49.22 -14.72 16.08
C PRO A 9 47.71 -14.52 16.26
N ALA A 10 47.35 -13.59 17.14
CA ALA A 10 45.98 -13.10 17.25
C ALA A 10 45.64 -12.32 15.96
N ILE A 11 44.81 -12.91 15.11
CA ILE A 11 44.18 -12.20 14.00
C ILE A 11 43.06 -11.34 14.60
N VAL A 12 43.32 -10.04 14.73
CA VAL A 12 42.29 -9.04 14.98
C VAL A 12 41.56 -8.81 13.65
N LEU A 13 40.43 -9.49 13.44
CA LEU A 13 39.47 -9.12 12.40
C LEU A 13 38.66 -7.91 12.90
N ALA A 14 39.22 -6.72 12.69
CA ALA A 14 38.44 -5.50 12.66
C ALA A 14 37.75 -5.40 11.30
N SER A 15 36.57 -6.01 11.15
CA SER A 15 35.69 -5.71 10.02
C SER A 15 34.89 -4.46 10.37
N PHE A 16 35.34 -3.35 9.83
CA PHE A 16 34.61 -2.09 9.77
C PHE A 16 33.23 -2.33 9.15
N VAL A 17 32.17 -2.16 9.95
CA VAL A 17 30.83 -1.87 9.43
C VAL A 17 30.88 -0.42 8.97
N THR A 18 31.24 -0.22 7.71
CA THR A 18 31.08 1.09 7.06
C THR A 18 29.59 1.31 6.82
N PRO A 19 28.98 2.40 7.31
CA PRO A 19 27.60 2.70 6.97
C PRO A 19 27.54 3.05 5.48
N LEU A 20 26.80 2.25 4.72
CA LEU A 20 26.55 2.48 3.29
C LEU A 20 25.70 3.75 3.12
N HIS A 21 26.38 4.88 2.96
CA HIS A 21 25.88 6.04 2.25
C HIS A 21 26.23 5.90 0.78
N HIS A 22 25.29 5.41 -0.02
CA HIS A 22 24.97 5.83 -1.39
C HIS A 22 23.84 4.91 -1.86
N ALA A 23 22.84 5.48 -2.52
CA ALA A 23 21.82 4.72 -3.23
C ALA A 23 22.48 4.06 -4.45
N GLU A 24 23.22 2.97 -4.24
CA GLU A 24 23.48 2.02 -5.31
C GLU A 24 22.11 1.46 -5.71
N ALA A 25 21.73 1.66 -6.97
CA ALA A 25 20.60 0.97 -7.54
C ALA A 25 20.82 -0.52 -7.29
N GLN A 26 20.04 -1.10 -6.37
CA GLN A 26 20.10 -2.52 -6.07
C GLN A 26 19.95 -3.26 -7.40
N GLN A 27 21.01 -3.95 -7.83
CA GLN A 27 21.00 -4.63 -9.11
C GLN A 27 19.81 -5.59 -9.14
N ALA A 28 18.97 -5.43 -10.16
CA ALA A 28 17.78 -6.23 -10.31
C ALA A 28 18.15 -7.72 -10.33
N LEU A 29 17.46 -8.51 -9.50
CA LEU A 29 17.75 -9.93 -9.32
C LEU A 29 17.42 -10.69 -10.61
N PRO A 30 18.34 -11.44 -11.21
CA PRO A 30 18.05 -12.16 -12.45
C PRO A 30 17.00 -13.25 -12.20
N LEU A 31 16.03 -13.38 -13.11
CA LEU A 31 15.03 -14.43 -13.10
C LEU A 31 14.83 -14.92 -14.54
N THR A 32 14.86 -16.23 -14.74
CA THR A 32 14.58 -16.83 -16.05
C THR A 32 13.15 -17.37 -16.05
N VAL A 33 12.33 -16.93 -17.01
CA VAL A 33 11.01 -17.52 -17.27
C VAL A 33 11.13 -18.34 -18.55
N GLN A 34 11.01 -19.66 -18.44
CA GLN A 34 10.98 -20.53 -19.62
C GLN A 34 9.58 -20.56 -20.24
N ARG A 35 9.53 -20.95 -21.51
CA ARG A 35 8.27 -21.19 -22.21
C ARG A 35 7.44 -22.23 -21.45
N PHE A 36 6.20 -21.88 -21.14
CA PHE A 36 5.25 -22.80 -20.53
C PHE A 36 4.80 -23.83 -21.56
N GLU A 37 4.58 -25.06 -21.10
CA GLU A 37 4.09 -26.18 -21.89
C GLU A 37 2.55 -26.15 -21.98
N GLY A 38 1.98 -26.90 -22.93
CA GLY A 38 0.54 -27.00 -23.14
C GLY A 38 -0.06 -25.93 -24.05
N GLU A 39 -1.36 -26.06 -24.32
CA GLU A 39 -2.09 -25.12 -25.18
C GLU A 39 -2.14 -23.73 -24.54
N GLY A 40 -1.70 -22.70 -25.27
CA GLY A 40 -1.61 -21.33 -24.75
C GLY A 40 -0.36 -21.03 -23.90
N GLY A 41 0.61 -21.95 -23.82
CA GLY A 41 1.85 -21.75 -23.07
C GLY A 41 2.64 -20.48 -23.44
N ASP A 42 2.71 -20.13 -24.73
CA ASP A 42 3.35 -18.87 -25.17
C ASP A 42 2.64 -17.63 -24.61
N LYS A 43 1.30 -17.63 -24.62
CA LYS A 43 0.49 -16.56 -24.05
C LYS A 43 0.71 -16.46 -22.54
N ALA A 44 0.75 -17.58 -21.84
CA ALA A 44 0.99 -17.62 -20.40
C ALA A 44 2.37 -17.06 -20.03
N THR A 45 3.41 -17.48 -20.77
CA THR A 45 4.79 -17.02 -20.60
C THR A 45 4.89 -15.51 -20.77
N ASN A 46 4.30 -14.97 -21.84
CA ASN A 46 4.32 -13.53 -22.12
C ASN A 46 3.58 -12.72 -21.07
N LEU A 47 2.38 -13.18 -20.65
CA LEU A 47 1.60 -12.50 -19.61
C LEU A 47 2.32 -12.50 -18.26
N LEU A 48 2.94 -13.62 -17.87
CA LEU A 48 3.72 -13.69 -16.64
C LEU A 48 4.93 -12.77 -16.69
N GLY A 49 5.64 -12.73 -17.83
CA GLY A 49 6.78 -11.85 -18.04
C GLY A 49 6.41 -10.37 -17.86
N GLN A 50 5.37 -9.92 -18.57
CA GLN A 50 4.86 -8.54 -18.46
C GLN A 50 4.44 -8.19 -17.02
N LEU A 51 3.78 -9.13 -16.35
CA LEU A 51 3.36 -8.95 -14.96
C LEU A 51 4.57 -8.78 -14.04
N LEU A 52 5.54 -9.70 -14.09
CA LEU A 52 6.74 -9.66 -13.25
C LEU A 52 7.60 -8.42 -13.53
N GLU A 53 7.76 -7.98 -14.77
CA GLU A 53 8.46 -6.73 -15.08
C GLU A 53 7.82 -5.50 -14.42
N ARG A 54 6.48 -5.52 -14.31
CA ARG A 54 5.72 -4.43 -13.71
C ARG A 54 5.85 -4.41 -12.19
N ILE A 55 5.77 -5.57 -11.52
CA ILE A 55 5.57 -5.65 -10.06
C ILE A 55 6.74 -6.20 -9.25
N SER A 56 7.81 -6.65 -9.91
CA SER A 56 8.91 -7.33 -9.24
C SER A 56 10.23 -6.56 -9.34
N PRO A 57 11.18 -6.83 -8.43
CA PRO A 57 12.55 -6.32 -8.53
C PRO A 57 13.41 -7.15 -9.51
N PHE A 58 12.81 -8.10 -10.25
CA PHE A 58 13.58 -9.01 -11.09
C PHE A 58 13.95 -8.39 -12.44
N ALA A 59 15.12 -8.76 -12.94
CA ALA A 59 15.50 -8.59 -14.33
C ALA A 59 15.20 -9.90 -15.07
N LEU A 60 14.17 -9.90 -15.92
CA LEU A 60 13.80 -11.09 -16.69
C LEU A 60 14.76 -11.28 -17.85
N LYS A 61 15.69 -12.23 -17.69
CA LYS A 61 16.64 -12.62 -18.75
C LYS A 61 17.19 -14.01 -18.47
N PRO A 62 17.43 -14.83 -19.51
CA PRO A 62 18.21 -16.05 -19.36
C PRO A 62 19.58 -15.73 -18.76
N ALA A 63 19.89 -16.31 -17.61
CA ALA A 63 21.17 -16.14 -16.95
C ALA A 63 21.57 -17.45 -16.24
N SER A 64 22.83 -17.86 -16.41
CA SER A 64 23.37 -19.02 -15.70
C SER A 64 23.29 -18.79 -14.19
N GLY A 65 22.80 -19.79 -13.45
CA GLY A 65 22.62 -19.71 -12.00
C GLY A 65 21.47 -18.80 -11.53
N ALA A 66 20.64 -18.27 -12.43
CA ALA A 66 19.42 -17.57 -12.03
C ALA A 66 18.30 -18.57 -11.70
N PRO A 67 17.42 -18.27 -10.73
CA PRO A 67 16.21 -19.04 -10.53
C PRO A 67 15.39 -19.16 -11.83
N VAL A 68 14.75 -20.31 -12.01
CA VAL A 68 14.03 -20.66 -13.24
C VAL A 68 12.57 -20.92 -12.92
N VAL A 69 11.69 -20.23 -13.64
CA VAL A 69 10.25 -20.45 -13.62
C VAL A 69 9.87 -21.29 -14.83
N THR A 70 9.15 -22.38 -14.58
CA THR A 70 8.53 -23.21 -15.62
C THR A 70 7.05 -23.40 -15.30
N GLY A 71 6.28 -23.90 -16.27
CA GLY A 71 4.89 -24.21 -16.03
C GLY A 71 4.24 -24.98 -17.16
N THR A 72 3.09 -25.56 -16.86
CA THR A 72 2.29 -26.36 -17.80
C THR A 72 0.83 -25.88 -17.72
N ILE A 73 0.24 -25.59 -18.89
CA ILE A 73 -1.18 -25.28 -19.02
C ILE A 73 -1.96 -26.57 -19.22
N GLY A 74 -2.85 -26.88 -18.29
CA GLY A 74 -3.81 -27.98 -18.40
C GLY A 74 -5.24 -27.48 -18.55
N GLU A 75 -6.19 -28.39 -18.68
CA GLU A 75 -7.60 -28.05 -18.79
C GLU A 75 -8.12 -27.42 -17.48
N GLY A 76 -8.35 -26.10 -17.51
CA GLY A 76 -8.88 -25.35 -16.37
C GLY A 76 -7.88 -25.08 -15.24
N TYR A 77 -6.58 -25.30 -15.46
CA TYR A 77 -5.55 -25.02 -14.46
C TYR A 77 -4.20 -24.65 -15.07
N LEU A 78 -3.37 -24.01 -14.25
CA LEU A 78 -1.95 -23.79 -14.47
C LEU A 78 -1.16 -24.55 -13.40
N GLU A 79 -0.15 -25.33 -13.78
CA GLU A 79 0.89 -25.78 -12.86
C GLU A 79 2.12 -24.90 -13.04
N GLY A 80 2.54 -24.20 -11.97
CA GLY A 80 3.73 -23.35 -11.98
C GLY A 80 4.80 -23.90 -11.05
N ARG A 81 6.05 -23.84 -11.50
CA ARG A 81 7.21 -24.31 -10.73
C ARG A 81 8.29 -23.25 -10.68
N LEU A 82 9.03 -23.23 -9.58
CA LEU A 82 10.20 -22.39 -9.39
C LEU A 82 11.35 -23.25 -8.88
N ALA A 83 12.49 -23.20 -9.55
CA ALA A 83 13.74 -23.81 -9.11
C ALA A 83 14.81 -22.75 -8.84
N SER A 84 15.73 -23.02 -7.92
CA SER A 84 16.94 -22.21 -7.72
C SER A 84 17.92 -22.40 -8.88
N GLY A 85 18.97 -21.56 -8.93
CA GLY A 85 19.96 -21.57 -10.01
C GLY A 85 20.78 -22.85 -10.15
N ASP A 86 20.84 -23.67 -9.11
CA ASP A 86 21.47 -24.99 -9.05
C ASP A 86 20.48 -26.14 -9.36
N GLY A 87 19.22 -25.81 -9.67
CA GLY A 87 18.20 -26.77 -10.08
C GLY A 87 17.38 -27.38 -8.93
N HIS A 88 17.58 -26.96 -7.68
CA HIS A 88 16.71 -27.41 -6.59
C HIS A 88 15.31 -26.79 -6.71
N GLU A 89 14.27 -27.61 -6.64
CA GLU A 89 12.89 -27.12 -6.66
C GLU A 89 12.58 -26.35 -5.37
N LEU A 90 12.20 -25.08 -5.53
CA LEU A 90 11.75 -24.22 -4.44
C LEU A 90 10.24 -24.39 -4.19
N PHE A 91 9.45 -24.56 -5.26
CA PHE A 91 8.08 -25.03 -5.19
C PHE A 91 7.57 -25.57 -6.54
N ALA A 92 6.54 -26.42 -6.48
CA ALA A 92 5.63 -26.74 -7.57
C ALA A 92 4.19 -26.63 -7.06
N ARG A 93 3.33 -25.88 -7.77
CA ARG A 93 1.96 -25.58 -7.33
C ARG A 93 0.98 -25.60 -8.50
N LYS A 94 -0.25 -26.03 -8.22
CA LYS A 94 -1.38 -26.01 -9.15
C LYS A 94 -2.33 -24.87 -8.79
N TYR A 95 -2.71 -24.09 -9.79
CA TYR A 95 -3.60 -22.93 -9.72
C TYR A 95 -4.83 -23.18 -10.58
N ALA A 96 -6.02 -23.02 -10.02
CA ALA A 96 -7.30 -23.20 -10.70
C ALA A 96 -8.30 -22.13 -10.26
N ARG A 97 -7.94 -20.86 -10.48
CA ARG A 97 -8.67 -19.65 -10.04
C ARG A 97 -9.70 -19.19 -11.06
N GLY A 98 -10.13 -20.07 -11.96
CA GLY A 98 -11.18 -19.84 -12.95
C GLY A 98 -10.72 -19.10 -14.21
N SER A 99 -9.52 -18.53 -14.26
CA SER A 99 -8.95 -17.95 -15.48
C SER A 99 -7.43 -17.91 -15.46
N LEU A 100 -6.81 -18.04 -16.63
CA LEU A 100 -5.35 -17.97 -16.77
C LEU A 100 -4.73 -16.68 -16.18
N PRO A 101 -5.29 -15.46 -16.39
CA PRO A 101 -4.75 -14.27 -15.73
C PRO A 101 -4.80 -14.33 -14.20
N ALA A 102 -5.85 -14.89 -13.62
CA ALA A 102 -5.95 -15.05 -12.16
C ALA A 102 -4.93 -16.06 -11.62
N ASP A 103 -4.71 -17.16 -12.34
CA ASP A 103 -3.69 -18.16 -12.00
C ASP A 103 -2.27 -17.59 -12.07
N LEU A 104 -1.96 -16.84 -13.14
CA LEU A 104 -0.67 -16.20 -13.33
C LEU A 104 -0.38 -15.13 -12.27
N ARG A 105 -1.40 -14.38 -11.83
CA ARG A 105 -1.26 -13.43 -10.72
C ARG A 105 -0.85 -14.14 -9.43
N GLN A 106 -1.53 -15.25 -9.10
CA GLN A 106 -1.17 -16.02 -7.91
C GLN A 106 0.23 -16.63 -8.01
N LEU A 107 0.60 -17.15 -9.17
CA LEU A 107 1.95 -17.65 -9.43
C LEU A 107 3.00 -16.53 -9.26
N ALA A 108 2.74 -15.33 -9.79
CA ALA A 108 3.65 -14.19 -9.64
C ALA A 108 3.85 -13.80 -8.17
N ASP A 109 2.78 -13.76 -7.37
CA ASP A 109 2.88 -13.50 -5.94
C ASP A 109 3.68 -14.58 -5.20
N ASP A 110 3.50 -15.85 -5.55
CA ASP A 110 4.24 -16.96 -4.98
C ASP A 110 5.73 -16.91 -5.32
N ILE A 111 6.09 -16.57 -6.57
CA ILE A 111 7.48 -16.36 -7.01
C ILE A 111 8.13 -15.23 -6.19
N ILE A 112 7.45 -14.08 -6.12
CA ILE A 112 7.94 -12.90 -5.42
C ILE A 112 8.12 -13.20 -3.94
N LEU A 113 7.15 -13.83 -3.29
CA LEU A 113 7.22 -14.21 -1.89
C LEU A 113 8.37 -15.19 -1.64
N THR A 114 8.52 -16.20 -2.50
CA THR A 114 9.55 -17.23 -2.32
C THR A 114 10.95 -16.63 -2.40
N LEU A 115 11.21 -15.78 -3.39
CA LEU A 115 12.54 -15.22 -3.67
C LEU A 115 12.87 -13.99 -2.83
N THR A 116 11.88 -13.16 -2.46
CA THR A 116 12.13 -11.88 -1.79
C THR A 116 11.71 -11.86 -0.32
N LYS A 117 10.97 -12.88 0.14
CA LYS A 117 10.35 -12.95 1.47
C LYS A 117 9.42 -11.76 1.78
N ARG A 118 8.96 -11.07 0.73
CA ARG A 118 7.97 -10.00 0.78
C ARG A 118 6.78 -10.39 -0.08
N PRO A 119 5.54 -10.03 0.31
CA PRO A 119 4.37 -10.33 -0.51
C PRO A 119 4.49 -9.69 -1.89
N GLY A 120 3.86 -10.29 -2.89
CA GLY A 120 3.58 -9.63 -4.16
C GLY A 120 2.29 -8.80 -4.08
N ILE A 121 1.95 -8.13 -5.17
CA ILE A 121 0.75 -7.29 -5.30
C ILE A 121 -0.18 -7.78 -6.42
N ALA A 122 0.14 -8.87 -7.10
CA ALA A 122 -0.53 -9.28 -8.33
C ALA A 122 -2.01 -9.62 -8.12
N THR A 123 -2.34 -10.21 -6.97
CA THR A 123 -3.69 -10.60 -6.56
C THR A 123 -4.39 -9.56 -5.68
N SER A 124 -3.72 -8.43 -5.39
CA SER A 124 -4.25 -7.39 -4.52
C SER A 124 -5.32 -6.53 -5.21
N GLN A 125 -6.20 -5.94 -4.41
CA GLN A 125 -7.27 -5.08 -4.87
C GLN A 125 -7.08 -3.65 -4.38
N ILE A 126 -7.58 -2.71 -5.18
CA ILE A 126 -7.65 -1.30 -4.84
C ILE A 126 -9.11 -0.85 -4.86
N ALA A 127 -9.45 0.11 -4.02
CA ALA A 127 -10.72 0.82 -4.08
C ALA A 127 -10.49 2.33 -4.04
N PHE A 128 -11.43 3.09 -4.57
CA PHE A 128 -11.32 4.54 -4.68
C PHE A 128 -12.69 5.18 -4.87
N SER A 129 -12.79 6.45 -4.53
CA SER A 129 -13.96 7.27 -4.83
C SER A 129 -13.83 7.85 -6.24
N PHE A 130 -14.87 7.72 -7.05
CA PHE A 130 -14.91 8.27 -8.40
C PHE A 130 -16.20 9.03 -8.65
N SER A 131 -16.08 10.17 -9.33
CA SER A 131 -17.22 10.98 -9.78
C SER A 131 -17.00 11.46 -11.21
N GLN A 132 -18.06 11.40 -12.01
CA GLN A 132 -18.16 12.15 -13.26
C GLN A 132 -18.73 13.55 -12.96
N SER A 133 -18.42 14.54 -13.81
CA SER A 133 -18.90 15.91 -13.63
C SER A 133 -20.41 15.97 -13.33
N GLY A 134 -20.78 16.63 -12.24
CA GLY A 134 -22.17 16.79 -11.80
C GLY A 134 -22.82 15.58 -11.13
N LYS A 135 -22.09 14.46 -10.94
CA LYS A 135 -22.59 13.25 -10.25
C LYS A 135 -22.00 13.09 -8.85
N PRO A 136 -22.72 12.49 -7.90
CA PRO A 136 -22.17 12.14 -6.60
C PRO A 136 -21.00 11.15 -6.74
N TYR A 137 -20.06 11.19 -5.79
CA TYR A 137 -18.98 10.19 -5.73
C TYR A 137 -19.54 8.81 -5.40
N GLN A 138 -19.04 7.79 -6.09
CA GLN A 138 -19.32 6.39 -5.78
C GLN A 138 -18.00 5.65 -5.59
N ILE A 139 -18.03 4.54 -4.85
CA ILE A 139 -16.84 3.73 -4.62
C ILE A 139 -16.73 2.70 -5.73
N TYR A 140 -15.55 2.60 -6.31
CA TYR A 140 -15.17 1.58 -7.28
C TYR A 140 -14.05 0.74 -6.70
N ALA A 141 -13.92 -0.49 -7.20
CA ALA A 141 -12.78 -1.36 -6.93
C ALA A 141 -12.31 -2.03 -8.21
N CYS A 142 -11.03 -2.35 -8.26
CA CYS A 142 -10.39 -3.10 -9.33
C CYS A 142 -9.17 -3.86 -8.78
N ASP A 143 -8.58 -4.69 -9.62
CA ASP A 143 -7.26 -5.27 -9.36
C ASP A 143 -6.19 -4.17 -9.38
N PHE A 144 -5.02 -4.44 -8.82
CA PHE A 144 -3.92 -3.47 -8.68
C PHE A 144 -3.52 -2.74 -9.99
N ASP A 145 -3.79 -3.34 -11.14
CA ASP A 145 -3.46 -2.84 -12.47
C ASP A 145 -4.63 -2.21 -13.23
N GLY A 146 -5.80 -2.12 -12.62
CA GLY A 146 -7.01 -1.55 -13.21
C GLY A 146 -7.94 -2.60 -13.85
N GLY A 147 -7.52 -3.86 -13.90
CA GLY A 147 -8.37 -4.96 -14.36
C GLY A 147 -9.58 -5.18 -13.45
N ASN A 148 -10.65 -5.80 -13.98
CA ASN A 148 -11.84 -6.15 -13.21
C ASN A 148 -12.50 -4.96 -12.47
N LEU A 149 -12.50 -3.78 -13.11
CA LEU A 149 -13.14 -2.58 -12.57
C LEU A 149 -14.64 -2.78 -12.37
N ARG A 150 -15.10 -2.52 -11.16
CA ARG A 150 -16.51 -2.64 -10.75
C ARG A 150 -16.90 -1.53 -9.78
N GLN A 151 -18.14 -1.09 -9.87
CA GLN A 151 -18.74 -0.16 -8.92
C GLN A 151 -19.24 -0.92 -7.69
N LEU A 152 -18.94 -0.43 -6.48
CA LEU A 152 -19.33 -1.04 -5.20
C LEU A 152 -20.56 -0.40 -4.58
N THR A 153 -20.77 0.90 -4.83
CA THR A 153 -21.88 1.65 -4.28
C THR A 153 -22.67 2.33 -5.40
N GLU A 154 -23.98 2.40 -5.23
CA GLU A 154 -24.85 3.17 -6.10
C GLU A 154 -25.95 3.79 -5.26
N SER A 155 -25.91 5.11 -5.10
CA SER A 155 -26.95 5.84 -4.38
C SER A 155 -27.01 7.30 -4.82
N ALA A 156 -28.06 8.01 -4.38
CA ALA A 156 -28.19 9.45 -4.60
C ALA A 156 -27.16 10.29 -3.80
N GLY A 157 -26.54 9.71 -2.77
CA GLY A 157 -25.51 10.37 -1.95
C GLY A 157 -24.10 10.09 -2.45
N SER A 158 -23.14 10.89 -1.98
CA SER A 158 -21.73 10.67 -2.27
C SER A 158 -21.14 9.66 -1.28
N HIS A 159 -20.52 8.60 -1.77
CA HIS A 159 -19.70 7.69 -1.00
C HIS A 159 -18.22 8.03 -1.17
N VAL A 160 -17.54 8.35 -0.07
CA VAL A 160 -16.14 8.83 -0.05
C VAL A 160 -15.30 8.14 1.03
N ALA A 161 -13.99 8.42 1.04
CA ALA A 161 -13.03 7.91 2.02
C ALA A 161 -13.09 6.37 2.24
N PRO A 162 -13.05 5.56 1.16
CA PRO A 162 -13.03 4.11 1.29
C PRO A 162 -11.77 3.65 2.02
N ALA A 163 -11.93 2.68 2.91
CA ALA A 163 -10.83 1.91 3.47
C ALA A 163 -11.14 0.42 3.34
N LEU A 164 -10.29 -0.32 2.64
CA LEU A 164 -10.37 -1.78 2.60
C LEU A 164 -9.75 -2.35 3.88
N SER A 165 -10.39 -3.38 4.44
CA SER A 165 -9.73 -4.19 5.47
C SER A 165 -8.47 -4.85 4.89
N PRO A 166 -7.46 -5.16 5.72
CA PRO A 166 -6.24 -5.81 5.25
C PRO A 166 -6.53 -7.06 4.39
N ASP A 167 -7.45 -7.90 4.85
CA ASP A 167 -7.88 -9.13 4.15
C ASP A 167 -8.82 -8.90 2.95
N GLY A 168 -9.12 -7.65 2.61
CA GLY A 168 -10.00 -7.27 1.49
C GLY A 168 -11.46 -7.68 1.63
N SER A 169 -11.88 -8.17 2.81
CA SER A 169 -13.24 -8.67 3.02
C SER A 169 -14.26 -7.62 3.41
N GLN A 170 -13.80 -6.48 3.91
CA GLN A 170 -14.65 -5.40 4.38
C GLN A 170 -14.22 -4.08 3.74
N LEU A 171 -15.20 -3.20 3.58
CA LEU A 171 -15.01 -1.82 3.16
C LEU A 171 -15.66 -0.92 4.21
N ALA A 172 -14.87 -0.04 4.82
CA ALA A 172 -15.39 1.12 5.51
C ALA A 172 -15.52 2.27 4.51
N ASN A 173 -16.56 3.08 4.62
CA ASN A 173 -16.71 4.29 3.83
C ASN A 173 -17.63 5.31 4.51
N VAL A 174 -17.71 6.50 3.92
CA VAL A 174 -18.52 7.60 4.40
C VAL A 174 -19.59 7.93 3.37
N LEU A 175 -20.86 7.78 3.74
CA LEU A 175 -22.00 8.24 2.95
C LEU A 175 -22.36 9.67 3.34
N LEU A 176 -22.30 10.59 2.37
CA LEU A 176 -22.68 11.99 2.49
C LEU A 176 -24.00 12.22 1.73
N GLN A 177 -25.02 12.65 2.45
CA GLN A 177 -26.31 13.06 1.89
C GLN A 177 -26.49 14.57 2.03
N ALA A 178 -27.33 15.17 1.18
CA ALA A 178 -27.61 16.60 1.26
C ALA A 178 -28.20 16.94 2.65
N GLY A 179 -27.55 17.86 3.36
CA GLY A 179 -27.98 18.32 4.69
C GLY A 179 -27.61 17.40 5.86
N ASP A 180 -26.94 16.26 5.62
CA ASP A 180 -26.43 15.37 6.68
C ASP A 180 -24.94 15.61 6.95
N ARG A 181 -24.50 15.25 8.15
CA ARG A 181 -23.12 15.35 8.63
C ARG A 181 -22.23 14.18 8.16
N GLY A 182 -22.84 13.11 7.69
CA GLY A 182 -22.16 11.95 7.12
C GLY A 182 -22.34 10.68 7.96
N ILE A 183 -22.35 9.54 7.29
CA ILE A 183 -22.56 8.23 7.91
C ILE A 183 -21.37 7.34 7.60
N VAL A 184 -20.64 6.94 8.63
CA VAL A 184 -19.64 5.86 8.49
C VAL A 184 -20.38 4.55 8.35
N GLN A 185 -20.11 3.82 7.27
CA GLN A 185 -20.67 2.51 6.97
C GLN A 185 -19.54 1.46 6.95
N LEU A 186 -19.87 0.23 7.37
CA LEU A 186 -19.01 -0.94 7.20
C LEU A 186 -19.76 -2.02 6.40
N VAL A 187 -19.20 -2.36 5.25
CA VAL A 187 -19.77 -3.27 4.25
C VAL A 187 -18.95 -4.56 4.20
N ASP A 188 -19.63 -5.70 4.28
CA ASP A 188 -19.03 -7.02 4.02
C ASP A 188 -19.03 -7.27 2.50
N LEU A 189 -17.85 -7.24 1.89
CA LEU A 189 -17.67 -7.40 0.44
C LEU A 189 -17.92 -8.84 -0.04
N ARG A 190 -17.94 -9.83 0.87
CA ARG A 190 -18.27 -11.22 0.53
C ARG A 190 -19.78 -11.43 0.41
N LYS A 191 -20.56 -10.64 1.16
CA LYS A 191 -22.04 -10.73 1.21
C LYS A 191 -22.75 -9.64 0.40
N GLY A 192 -22.04 -8.59 -0.01
CA GLY A 192 -22.59 -7.47 -0.77
C GLY A 192 -23.61 -6.61 -0.01
N THR A 193 -23.73 -6.78 1.31
CA THR A 193 -24.74 -6.09 2.12
C THR A 193 -24.10 -5.18 3.17
N PRO A 194 -24.43 -3.87 3.20
CA PRO A 194 -24.02 -2.95 4.27
C PRO A 194 -24.70 -3.37 5.58
N SER A 195 -23.94 -3.67 6.65
CA SER A 195 -24.61 -4.22 7.85
C SER A 195 -23.89 -4.13 9.20
N ALA A 196 -22.59 -3.81 9.27
CA ALA A 196 -21.86 -4.05 10.53
C ALA A 196 -21.74 -2.82 11.45
N LEU A 197 -21.45 -1.63 10.89
CA LEU A 197 -21.29 -0.38 11.61
C LEU A 197 -22.01 0.72 10.81
N ARG A 198 -22.95 1.41 11.43
CA ARG A 198 -23.58 2.62 10.89
C ARG A 198 -23.57 3.67 11.98
N MET A 199 -22.82 4.73 11.77
CA MET A 199 -22.61 5.76 12.79
C MET A 199 -22.70 7.13 12.15
N ASN A 200 -23.50 8.01 12.76
CA ASN A 200 -23.48 9.43 12.41
C ASN A 200 -22.13 9.97 12.87
N ALA A 201 -21.33 10.41 11.92
CA ALA A 201 -20.06 11.06 12.18
C ALA A 201 -20.17 12.49 11.67
N ALA A 202 -19.56 13.45 12.37
CA ALA A 202 -19.55 14.81 11.86
C ALA A 202 -18.45 15.00 10.81
N ALA A 203 -18.57 16.12 10.09
CA ALA A 203 -17.94 16.38 8.80
C ALA A 203 -16.43 16.07 8.71
N ARG A 204 -15.97 15.79 7.48
CA ARG A 204 -14.56 15.56 7.10
C ARG A 204 -13.96 14.27 7.66
N ILE A 205 -14.51 13.15 7.20
CA ILE A 205 -14.17 11.82 7.69
C ILE A 205 -13.18 11.14 6.75
N GLU A 206 -12.00 10.82 7.28
CA GLU A 206 -11.03 9.94 6.67
C GLU A 206 -10.90 8.68 7.52
N THR A 207 -10.81 7.51 6.88
CA THR A 207 -10.86 6.22 7.58
C THR A 207 -9.62 5.38 7.31
N ALA A 208 -9.12 4.67 8.32
CA ALA A 208 -7.98 3.78 8.17
C ALA A 208 -8.10 2.54 9.08
N PHE A 209 -8.13 1.35 8.47
CA PHE A 209 -8.09 0.08 9.21
C PHE A 209 -6.73 -0.12 9.88
N SER A 210 -6.75 -0.64 11.11
CA SER A 210 -5.54 -1.17 11.75
C SER A 210 -5.01 -2.38 10.98
N PRO A 211 -3.70 -2.67 11.06
CA PRO A 211 -3.10 -3.79 10.32
C PRO A 211 -3.70 -5.16 10.67
N ASP A 212 -4.26 -5.31 11.87
CA ASP A 212 -4.95 -6.52 12.32
C ASP A 212 -6.45 -6.57 11.96
N GLY A 213 -6.98 -5.52 11.33
CA GLY A 213 -8.38 -5.39 10.94
C GLY A 213 -9.36 -5.22 12.10
N LYS A 214 -8.89 -5.07 13.35
CA LYS A 214 -9.76 -5.02 14.54
C LYS A 214 -10.20 -3.61 14.93
N HIS A 215 -9.56 -2.58 14.38
CA HIS A 215 -9.84 -1.20 14.69
C HIS A 215 -9.95 -0.35 13.42
N LEU A 216 -10.71 0.73 13.52
CA LEU A 216 -10.81 1.78 12.51
C LEU A 216 -10.39 3.09 13.16
N ALA A 217 -9.34 3.72 12.64
CA ALA A 217 -9.01 5.10 12.96
C ALA A 217 -9.85 6.03 12.10
N LEU A 218 -10.36 7.10 12.70
CA LEU A 218 -11.16 8.13 12.06
C LEU A 218 -10.53 9.48 12.36
N ALA A 219 -10.47 10.37 11.38
CA ALA A 219 -10.42 11.80 11.64
C ALA A 219 -11.85 12.33 11.53
N MET A 220 -12.42 12.89 12.60
CA MET A 220 -13.79 13.41 12.57
C MET A 220 -13.98 14.54 13.57
N SER A 221 -14.94 15.41 13.32
CA SER A 221 -15.48 16.34 14.33
C SER A 221 -16.65 15.64 15.04
N GLU A 222 -16.83 15.81 16.35
CA GLU A 222 -18.04 15.34 17.05
C GLU A 222 -19.17 16.39 17.01
N ASP A 223 -18.82 17.68 17.10
CA ASP A 223 -19.77 18.80 17.14
C ASP A 223 -20.27 19.24 15.75
N GLY A 224 -19.58 18.81 14.68
CA GLY A 224 -19.82 19.25 13.30
C GLY A 224 -19.07 20.51 12.91
N GLY A 225 -18.16 20.99 13.76
CA GLY A 225 -17.29 22.12 13.50
C GLY A 225 -16.14 21.80 12.54
N ALA A 226 -15.29 22.81 12.32
CA ALA A 226 -14.10 22.69 11.46
C ALA A 226 -12.93 21.95 12.12
N ASN A 227 -13.02 21.67 13.43
CA ASN A 227 -11.98 21.01 14.22
C ASN A 227 -12.20 19.49 14.24
N SER A 228 -11.42 18.76 13.46
CA SER A 228 -11.41 17.29 13.47
C SER A 228 -10.36 16.78 14.45
N GLU A 229 -10.73 15.78 15.24
CA GLU A 229 -9.84 15.04 16.13
C GLU A 229 -9.74 13.58 15.65
N LEU A 230 -8.75 12.85 16.15
CA LEU A 230 -8.57 11.44 15.84
C LEU A 230 -9.37 10.58 16.82
N PHE A 231 -10.12 9.63 16.29
CA PHE A 231 -10.91 8.66 17.04
C PHE A 231 -10.52 7.24 16.68
N LEU A 232 -10.73 6.32 17.63
CA LEU A 232 -10.58 4.89 17.44
C LEU A 232 -11.92 4.19 17.63
N VAL A 233 -12.28 3.32 16.69
CA VAL A 233 -13.44 2.45 16.78
C VAL A 233 -12.98 1.00 16.81
N LYS A 234 -13.41 0.23 17.81
CA LYS A 234 -13.22 -1.23 17.84
C LYS A 234 -14.26 -1.91 16.97
N LEU A 235 -13.86 -2.73 16.01
CA LEU A 235 -14.79 -3.35 15.07
C LEU A 235 -15.41 -4.66 15.61
N PRO A 236 -16.63 -5.04 15.16
CA PRO A 236 -17.48 -4.33 14.20
C PRO A 236 -18.42 -3.27 14.82
N ARG A 237 -18.59 -3.21 16.15
CA ARG A 237 -19.67 -2.43 16.80
C ARG A 237 -19.24 -1.54 17.98
N GLY A 238 -17.95 -1.23 18.09
CA GLY A 238 -17.44 -0.34 19.13
C GLY A 238 -17.93 1.10 18.94
N LYS A 239 -17.95 1.85 20.04
CA LYS A 239 -18.15 3.30 19.99
C LYS A 239 -16.81 4.00 19.69
N PRO A 240 -16.81 5.17 19.02
CA PRO A 240 -15.61 5.99 18.91
C PRO A 240 -15.07 6.36 20.28
N THR A 241 -13.75 6.33 20.39
CA THR A 241 -13.01 6.83 21.54
C THR A 241 -11.98 7.83 21.04
N ALA A 242 -12.02 9.06 21.53
CA ALA A 242 -11.04 10.08 21.17
C ALA A 242 -9.62 9.62 21.51
N LEU A 243 -8.71 9.75 20.55
CA LEU A 243 -7.27 9.52 20.70
C LEU A 243 -6.51 10.81 20.94
N THR A 244 -7.02 11.92 20.43
CA THR A 244 -6.47 13.27 20.58
C THR A 244 -7.55 14.20 21.10
N SER A 245 -7.12 15.32 21.69
CA SER A 245 -8.00 16.47 21.89
C SER A 245 -7.19 17.74 21.79
N THR A 246 -7.24 18.36 20.61
CA THR A 246 -6.41 19.51 20.25
C THR A 246 -7.27 20.59 19.60
N PRO A 247 -6.87 21.88 19.69
CA PRO A 247 -7.62 22.98 19.11
C PRO A 247 -7.37 23.15 17.60
N VAL A 248 -6.66 22.23 16.97
CA VAL A 248 -6.27 22.29 15.56
C VAL A 248 -6.81 21.07 14.81
N PRO A 249 -7.26 21.24 13.56
CA PRO A 249 -7.85 20.14 12.81
C PRO A 249 -6.79 19.12 12.40
N GLU A 250 -7.02 17.86 12.77
CA GLU A 250 -6.17 16.71 12.47
C GLU A 250 -6.79 15.88 11.34
N SER A 251 -5.98 15.32 10.45
CA SER A 251 -6.46 14.55 9.31
C SER A 251 -5.52 13.42 8.89
N SER A 252 -5.99 12.57 7.99
CA SER A 252 -5.18 11.56 7.28
C SER A 252 -4.42 10.59 8.17
N PRO A 253 -5.10 9.91 9.14
CA PRO A 253 -4.47 8.89 9.95
C PRO A 253 -4.01 7.70 9.09
N SER A 254 -2.79 7.24 9.30
CA SER A 254 -2.25 6.02 8.70
C SER A 254 -1.54 5.18 9.75
N TRP A 255 -1.90 3.90 9.82
CA TRP A 255 -1.35 2.97 10.81
C TRP A 255 0.08 2.56 10.49
N ALA A 256 0.93 2.63 11.53
CA ALA A 256 2.15 1.85 11.58
C ALA A 256 1.83 0.35 11.59
N PRO A 257 2.70 -0.51 11.03
CA PRO A 257 2.44 -1.95 10.97
C PRO A 257 2.42 -2.64 12.34
N ASP A 258 2.95 -1.99 13.37
CA ASP A 258 2.89 -2.49 14.76
C ASP A 258 1.49 -2.40 15.38
N GLY A 259 0.54 -1.69 14.74
CA GLY A 259 -0.81 -1.48 15.25
C GLY A 259 -0.88 -0.65 16.53
N LYS A 260 0.21 0.01 16.92
CA LYS A 260 0.33 0.83 18.14
C LYS A 260 0.51 2.31 17.85
N ARG A 261 0.88 2.66 16.62
CA ARG A 261 1.12 4.04 16.21
C ARG A 261 0.32 4.43 14.98
N LEU A 262 0.00 5.72 14.92
CA LEU A 262 -0.57 6.38 13.74
C LEU A 262 0.38 7.50 13.30
N VAL A 263 0.54 7.71 12.00
CA VAL A 263 0.99 9.01 11.47
C VAL A 263 -0.23 9.80 11.01
N PHE A 264 -0.24 11.11 11.20
CA PHE A 264 -1.33 11.99 10.79
C PHE A 264 -0.81 13.38 10.43
N SER A 265 -1.66 14.19 9.82
CA SER A 265 -1.39 15.59 9.49
C SER A 265 -2.08 16.53 10.48
N ALA A 266 -1.37 17.56 10.91
CA ALA A 266 -1.96 18.64 11.71
C ALA A 266 -1.24 19.97 11.44
N PRO A 267 -1.94 21.11 11.47
CA PRO A 267 -1.33 22.42 11.34
C PRO A 267 -0.76 22.91 12.68
N PRO A 268 0.56 23.06 12.84
CA PRO A 268 1.13 23.64 14.06
C PRO A 268 0.92 25.15 14.14
N ALA A 269 0.62 25.80 13.01
CA ALA A 269 0.33 27.22 12.87
C ALA A 269 -0.52 27.46 11.61
N PRO A 270 -1.26 28.58 11.52
CA PRO A 270 -2.00 28.93 10.32
C PRO A 270 -1.13 28.92 9.05
N GLY A 271 -1.62 28.29 7.98
CA GLY A 271 -0.90 28.21 6.70
C GLY A 271 0.23 27.17 6.63
N ARG A 272 0.48 26.41 7.71
CA ARG A 272 1.43 25.29 7.75
C ARG A 272 0.70 23.98 8.00
N SER A 273 1.24 22.87 7.52
CA SER A 273 0.86 21.52 7.95
C SER A 273 2.10 20.68 8.11
N ASP A 274 2.19 19.99 9.24
CA ASP A 274 3.28 19.07 9.56
C ASP A 274 2.72 17.66 9.81
N LEU A 275 3.61 16.69 9.89
CA LEU A 275 3.28 15.32 10.22
C LEU A 275 3.61 15.03 11.68
N PHE A 276 2.79 14.18 12.30
CA PHE A 276 2.95 13.76 13.69
C PHE A 276 2.78 12.26 13.80
N ILE A 277 3.50 11.64 14.74
CA ILE A 277 3.33 10.24 15.11
C ILE A 277 2.63 10.18 16.46
N LEU A 278 1.48 9.53 16.52
CA LEU A 278 0.69 9.30 17.72
C LEU A 278 0.96 7.90 18.27
N ASP A 279 1.25 7.80 19.58
CA ASP A 279 1.12 6.55 20.32
C ASP A 279 -0.36 6.36 20.72
N VAL A 280 -0.99 5.30 20.24
CA VAL A 280 -2.43 5.06 20.40
C VAL A 280 -2.80 4.78 21.86
N ARG A 281 -1.93 4.12 22.64
CA ARG A 281 -2.20 3.78 24.05
C ARG A 281 -1.90 4.96 24.96
N GLY A 282 -0.77 5.64 24.72
CA GLY A 282 -0.33 6.81 25.47
C GLY A 282 -1.12 8.08 25.16
N LYS A 283 -1.86 8.11 24.02
CA LYS A 283 -2.57 9.29 23.52
C LYS A 283 -1.66 10.53 23.42
N SER A 284 -0.42 10.29 23.00
CA SER A 284 0.63 11.32 22.93
C SER A 284 1.23 11.34 21.54
N SER A 285 1.33 12.53 20.96
CA SER A 285 1.88 12.73 19.62
C SER A 285 3.23 13.44 19.65
N THR A 286 4.14 13.05 18.75
CA THR A 286 5.42 13.73 18.53
C THR A 286 5.54 14.21 17.08
N PRO A 287 6.18 15.36 16.82
CA PRO A 287 6.41 15.81 15.45
C PRO A 287 7.29 14.83 14.68
N LEU A 288 7.01 14.66 13.38
CA LEU A 288 7.85 13.96 12.43
C LEU A 288 8.51 14.98 11.48
N PRO A 289 9.80 15.31 11.68
CA PRO A 289 10.49 16.27 10.84
C PRO A 289 10.62 15.73 9.42
N THR A 290 9.95 16.36 8.45
CA THR A 290 10.02 15.96 7.04
C THR A 290 11.08 16.74 6.26
N GLY A 291 11.52 17.89 6.78
CA GLY A 291 12.36 18.85 6.06
C GLY A 291 11.62 19.59 4.93
N LYS A 292 10.28 19.56 4.93
CA LYS A 292 9.42 20.28 3.98
C LYS A 292 8.58 21.31 4.72
N ALA A 293 8.21 22.40 4.04
CA ALA A 293 7.46 23.50 4.64
C ALA A 293 5.98 23.13 4.93
N VAL A 294 5.36 22.37 4.02
CA VAL A 294 3.99 21.86 4.17
C VAL A 294 3.99 20.38 3.79
N SER A 295 3.55 19.54 4.72
CA SER A 295 3.47 18.09 4.60
C SER A 295 2.07 17.60 4.96
N ILE A 296 1.43 16.86 4.06
CA ILE A 296 0.06 16.34 4.20
C ILE A 296 -0.03 14.89 3.70
N ASP A 297 -1.19 14.25 3.90
CA ASP A 297 -1.56 12.93 3.37
C ASP A 297 -0.49 11.83 3.60
N PRO A 298 -0.08 11.55 4.86
CA PRO A 298 0.95 10.57 5.14
C PRO A 298 0.43 9.13 4.99
N ALA A 299 1.31 8.23 4.54
CA ALA A 299 1.07 6.80 4.48
C ALA A 299 2.29 6.02 5.00
N TRP A 300 2.09 5.24 6.05
CA TRP A 300 3.13 4.38 6.62
C TRP A 300 3.33 3.13 5.76
N SER A 301 4.57 2.78 5.46
CA SER A 301 4.89 1.55 4.73
C SER A 301 4.57 0.31 5.58
N PRO A 302 4.08 -0.80 4.98
CA PRO A 302 3.81 -2.04 5.70
C PRO A 302 5.02 -2.65 6.41
N ASP A 303 6.24 -2.39 5.95
CA ASP A 303 7.47 -2.81 6.63
C ASP A 303 7.90 -1.86 7.76
N GLY A 304 7.21 -0.74 7.93
CA GLY A 304 7.44 0.24 9.00
C GLY A 304 8.66 1.13 8.79
N SER A 305 9.41 0.97 7.70
CA SER A 305 10.67 1.66 7.46
C SER A 305 10.52 3.08 6.89
N GLN A 306 9.39 3.36 6.24
CA GLN A 306 9.18 4.58 5.47
C GLN A 306 7.80 5.19 5.69
N ILE A 307 7.73 6.51 5.50
CA ILE A 307 6.48 7.25 5.39
C ILE A 307 6.47 7.96 4.03
N ALA A 308 5.48 7.65 3.21
CA ALA A 308 5.14 8.44 2.03
C ALA A 308 4.29 9.62 2.48
N PHE A 309 4.46 10.79 1.86
CA PHE A 309 3.64 11.97 2.17
C PHE A 309 3.65 12.94 0.99
N VAL A 310 2.75 13.93 1.02
CA VAL A 310 2.70 14.98 0.01
C VAL A 310 3.32 16.25 0.56
N SER A 311 4.37 16.73 -0.10
CA SER A 311 4.89 18.08 0.06
C SER A 311 4.09 19.06 -0.81
N VAL A 312 3.67 20.18 -0.25
CA VAL A 312 2.96 21.25 -0.99
C VAL A 312 3.83 22.49 -1.08
N SER A 313 3.99 23.03 -2.29
CA SER A 313 4.71 24.28 -2.54
C SER A 313 3.98 25.07 -3.63
N GLY A 314 3.23 26.11 -3.24
CA GLY A 314 2.30 26.78 -4.14
C GLY A 314 1.22 25.81 -4.64
N SER A 315 1.05 25.72 -5.97
CA SER A 315 0.15 24.73 -6.60
C SER A 315 0.78 23.35 -6.79
N THR A 316 2.09 23.22 -6.58
CA THR A 316 2.82 21.98 -6.81
C THR A 316 2.63 21.02 -5.63
N ARG A 317 2.23 19.78 -5.96
CA ARG A 317 2.14 18.66 -5.01
C ARG A 317 3.14 17.59 -5.42
N THR A 318 4.02 17.23 -4.48
CA THR A 318 5.08 16.25 -4.71
C THR A 318 4.99 15.16 -3.66
N ILE A 319 4.88 13.91 -4.11
CA ILE A 319 5.00 12.73 -3.25
C ILE A 319 6.47 12.60 -2.86
N CYS A 320 6.71 12.49 -1.56
CA CYS A 320 8.02 12.34 -0.95
C CYS A 320 8.05 11.05 -0.13
N LEU A 321 9.26 10.50 0.06
CA LEU A 321 9.53 9.37 0.94
C LEU A 321 10.46 9.81 2.07
N ARG A 322 10.03 9.56 3.31
CA ARG A 322 10.81 9.74 4.54
C ARG A 322 11.28 8.39 5.04
N ASN A 323 12.59 8.17 5.11
CA ASN A 323 13.15 7.01 5.81
C ASN A 323 13.18 7.29 7.33
N LEU A 324 12.59 6.39 8.12
CA LEU A 324 12.45 6.59 9.56
C LEU A 324 13.72 6.28 10.35
N GLN A 325 14.65 5.50 9.80
CA GLN A 325 15.92 5.17 10.44
C GLN A 325 16.98 6.26 10.19
N SER A 326 17.20 6.63 8.93
CA SER A 326 18.22 7.62 8.56
C SER A 326 17.74 9.05 8.72
N GLY A 327 16.42 9.27 8.78
CA GLY A 327 15.85 10.60 8.76
C GLY A 327 16.13 11.34 7.44
N GLN A 328 16.32 10.63 6.33
CA GLN A 328 16.43 11.25 5.01
C GLN A 328 15.06 11.36 4.34
N THR A 329 14.85 12.47 3.63
CA THR A 329 13.66 12.72 2.81
C THR A 329 14.08 12.87 1.35
N ARG A 330 13.40 12.17 0.44
CA ARG A 330 13.58 12.35 -1.01
C ARG A 330 12.26 12.60 -1.72
N ASN A 331 12.31 13.38 -2.80
CA ASN A 331 11.17 13.55 -3.70
C ASN A 331 11.04 12.31 -4.61
N LEU A 332 9.81 11.89 -4.90
CA LEU A 332 9.54 10.73 -5.73
C LEU A 332 8.86 11.12 -7.04
N THR A 333 7.69 11.75 -7.00
CA THR A 333 6.94 12.16 -8.20
C THR A 333 5.89 13.22 -7.89
N SER A 334 5.31 13.86 -8.91
CA SER A 334 4.18 14.78 -8.75
C SER A 334 2.86 14.03 -8.59
N GLY A 335 2.06 14.40 -7.60
CA GLY A 335 0.79 13.73 -7.30
C GLY A 335 0.32 13.94 -5.86
N SER A 336 -0.73 13.23 -5.46
CA SER A 336 -1.33 13.31 -4.13
C SER A 336 -1.89 11.99 -3.64
N GLN A 337 -2.29 11.94 -2.36
CA GLN A 337 -2.94 10.79 -1.71
C GLN A 337 -2.20 9.45 -1.96
N PRO A 338 -0.91 9.35 -1.59
CA PRO A 338 -0.16 8.11 -1.75
C PRO A 338 -0.67 7.01 -0.82
N VAL A 339 -0.81 5.79 -1.32
CA VAL A 339 -1.11 4.60 -0.51
C VAL A 339 -0.18 3.44 -0.87
N TRP A 340 0.31 2.75 0.14
CA TRP A 340 1.21 1.61 -0.02
C TRP A 340 0.48 0.34 -0.40
N GLY A 341 1.04 -0.40 -1.37
CA GLY A 341 0.77 -1.82 -1.51
C GLY A 341 1.48 -2.62 -0.40
N ALA A 342 1.00 -3.84 -0.16
CA ALA A 342 1.49 -4.76 0.88
C ALA A 342 3.02 -4.96 0.89
N ASP A 343 3.66 -4.80 -0.27
CA ASP A 343 5.06 -5.16 -0.48
C ASP A 343 6.09 -4.09 -0.07
N SER A 344 5.63 -2.90 0.34
CA SER A 344 6.48 -1.75 0.68
C SER A 344 7.45 -1.30 -0.44
N ARG A 345 7.15 -1.65 -1.70
CA ARG A 345 7.92 -1.24 -2.89
C ARG A 345 7.06 -0.47 -3.89
N HIS A 346 5.74 -0.59 -3.77
CA HIS A 346 4.79 0.07 -4.64
C HIS A 346 3.92 1.07 -3.88
N LEU A 347 3.70 2.21 -4.52
CA LEU A 347 2.71 3.20 -4.11
C LEU A 347 1.68 3.36 -5.23
N LEU A 348 0.41 3.40 -4.87
CA LEU A 348 -0.66 3.94 -5.70
C LEU A 348 -0.86 5.41 -5.29
N PHE A 349 -1.17 6.27 -6.25
CA PHE A 349 -1.41 7.68 -5.98
C PHE A 349 -2.33 8.30 -7.01
N VAL A 350 -2.93 9.43 -6.65
CA VAL A 350 -3.68 10.28 -7.58
C VAL A 350 -2.69 11.13 -8.36
N SER A 351 -2.61 10.88 -9.66
CA SER A 351 -1.75 11.63 -10.58
C SER A 351 -2.32 13.01 -10.88
N ALA A 352 -1.48 13.95 -11.31
CA ALA A 352 -1.88 15.33 -11.59
C ALA A 352 -3.00 15.47 -12.64
N ASN A 353 -3.20 14.46 -13.49
CA ASN A 353 -4.29 14.39 -14.48
C ASN A 353 -5.63 13.87 -13.90
N GLY A 354 -5.72 13.63 -12.59
CA GLY A 354 -6.94 13.17 -11.92
C GLY A 354 -7.22 11.66 -11.99
N GLY A 355 -6.32 10.88 -12.58
CA GLY A 355 -6.36 9.41 -12.60
C GLY A 355 -5.58 8.76 -11.45
N LEU A 356 -5.53 7.43 -11.46
CA LEU A 356 -4.69 6.65 -10.55
C LEU A 356 -3.47 6.11 -11.28
N SER A 357 -2.33 6.20 -10.62
CA SER A 357 -1.06 5.71 -11.11
C SER A 357 -0.34 4.90 -10.06
N LEU A 358 0.33 3.85 -10.50
CA LEU A 358 1.26 3.04 -9.73
C LEU A 358 2.66 3.63 -9.89
N ILE A 359 3.44 3.67 -8.82
CA ILE A 359 4.86 4.01 -8.86
C ILE A 359 5.69 3.00 -8.06
N ARG A 360 6.82 2.63 -8.63
CA ARG A 360 7.85 1.86 -7.95
C ARG A 360 8.78 2.77 -7.16
N THR A 361 8.99 2.47 -5.89
CA THR A 361 9.80 3.33 -5.02
C THR A 361 11.30 3.20 -5.26
N ASP A 362 11.76 2.07 -5.80
CA ASP A 362 13.19 1.83 -6.08
C ASP A 362 13.73 2.70 -7.23
N ASN A 363 12.97 2.83 -8.31
CA ASN A 363 13.41 3.50 -9.54
C ASN A 363 12.52 4.66 -10.00
N GLY A 364 11.38 4.91 -9.32
CA GLY A 364 10.45 5.98 -9.67
C GLY A 364 9.62 5.73 -10.93
N LYS A 365 9.70 4.54 -11.55
CA LYS A 365 8.92 4.20 -12.74
C LYS A 365 7.44 4.22 -12.42
N THR A 366 6.69 4.99 -13.18
CA THR A 366 5.23 5.11 -13.06
C THR A 366 4.52 4.28 -14.12
N SER A 367 3.29 3.87 -13.83
CA SER A 367 2.39 3.21 -14.78
C SER A 367 0.95 3.59 -14.48
N PRO A 368 0.14 3.97 -15.49
CA PRO A 368 -1.27 4.26 -15.25
C PRO A 368 -2.03 3.01 -14.79
N VAL A 369 -3.02 3.22 -13.92
CA VAL A 369 -3.93 2.20 -13.42
C VAL A 369 -5.36 2.53 -13.85
N ILE A 370 -5.81 3.76 -13.57
CA ILE A 370 -7.11 4.29 -14.02
C ILE A 370 -6.87 5.58 -14.78
N THR A 371 -7.34 5.64 -16.03
CA THR A 371 -7.24 6.81 -16.90
C THR A 371 -8.62 7.29 -17.37
N GLY A 372 -8.86 8.61 -17.31
CA GLY A 372 -9.96 9.28 -18.01
C GLY A 372 -11.24 9.58 -17.22
N GLY A 373 -12.13 10.33 -17.89
CA GLY A 373 -13.60 10.37 -17.70
C GLY A 373 -14.19 11.02 -16.45
N GLY A 374 -13.40 11.31 -15.43
CA GLY A 374 -13.88 11.86 -14.16
C GLY A 374 -12.77 12.17 -13.17
N ARG A 375 -13.14 12.36 -11.92
CA ARG A 375 -12.22 12.67 -10.82
C ARG A 375 -12.11 11.47 -9.88
N VAL A 376 -10.91 10.93 -9.74
CA VAL A 376 -10.61 9.91 -8.73
C VAL A 376 -10.02 10.57 -7.48
N VAL A 377 -10.48 10.14 -6.30
CA VAL A 377 -9.94 10.54 -4.99
C VAL A 377 -9.98 9.37 -4.01
N ASP A 378 -9.24 9.51 -2.92
CA ASP A 378 -9.23 8.64 -1.75
C ASP A 378 -8.92 7.16 -2.11
N PRO A 379 -7.81 6.87 -2.80
CA PRO A 379 -7.43 5.49 -3.08
C PRO A 379 -7.14 4.74 -1.77
N THR A 380 -7.44 3.45 -1.76
CA THR A 380 -7.09 2.49 -0.71
C THR A 380 -6.67 1.16 -1.34
N TRP A 381 -5.85 0.39 -0.65
CA TRP A 381 -5.22 -0.83 -1.18
C TRP A 381 -5.24 -1.92 -0.10
N THR A 382 -5.68 -3.13 -0.45
CA THR A 382 -5.54 -4.33 0.40
C THR A 382 -4.08 -4.55 0.79
N ARG A 383 -3.84 -4.92 2.05
CA ARG A 383 -2.50 -5.05 2.64
C ARG A 383 -2.21 -6.47 3.12
#